data_AF-A0A498IX44-F1
#
_entry.id   AF-A0A498IX44-F1
#
_cell.length_a   1.000
_cell.length_b   1.000
_cell.length_c   1.000
_cell.angle_alpha   90.00
_cell.angle_beta   90.00
_cell.angle_gamma   90.00
#
_symmetry.space_group_name_H-M   'P 1'
#
loop_
_entity.id
_entity.type
_entity.pdbx_description
1 polymer ?
#
loop_
_entity_poly.entity_id
_entity_poly.type
_entity_poly.pdbx_seq_one_letter_code
_entity_poly.pdbx_strand_id
1 'polypeptide(L)'
;MGEDLFWAIRGGGGASFGVICFLENQIGFRPGNCHEQGTTDIVHRWQYIADEVHQDPLVRVVVMPVNKKGHQTVKAKFVALFLGNGERLHALRDESLPQLCLKDEDYTEMSWI
;
A
#
# COMPACT_ATOMS: atom_id res chain seq x y z
N MET A 1 2.10 31.40 9.95
CA MET A 1 1.63 31.09 8.58
C MET A 1 0.11 31.18 8.60
N GLY A 2 -0.51 31.89 7.65
CA GLY A 2 -1.97 31.93 7.54
C GLY A 2 -2.55 30.60 7.04
N GLU A 3 -3.85 30.37 7.27
CA GLU A 3 -4.51 29.10 6.94
C GLU A 3 -4.46 28.78 5.44
N ASP A 4 -4.65 29.78 4.58
CA ASP A 4 -4.59 29.62 3.12
C ASP A 4 -3.21 29.14 2.63
N LEU A 5 -2.15 29.75 3.19
CA LEU A 5 -0.78 29.38 2.84
C LEU A 5 -0.44 27.98 3.39
N PHE A 6 -0.92 27.67 4.60
CA PHE A 6 -0.75 26.34 5.20
C PHE A 6 -1.49 25.25 4.43
N TRP A 7 -2.67 25.55 3.88
CA TRP A 7 -3.40 24.64 3.00
C TRP A 7 -2.66 24.43 1.67
N ALA A 8 -2.19 25.52 1.05
CA ALA A 8 -1.51 25.47 -0.24
C ALA A 8 -0.24 24.61 -0.23
N ILE A 9 0.55 24.66 0.85
CA ILE A 9 1.78 23.86 0.96
C ILE A 9 1.54 22.37 1.25
N ARG A 10 0.31 21.96 1.63
CA ARG A 10 -0.06 20.56 1.94
C ARG A 10 -0.58 19.79 0.72
N GLY A 11 -0.04 20.06 -0.47
CA GLY A 11 -0.39 19.34 -1.69
C GLY A 11 -0.22 20.13 -2.98
N GLY A 12 -0.16 21.47 -2.92
CA GLY A 12 -0.04 22.35 -4.08
C GLY A 12 1.39 22.47 -4.66
N GLY A 13 2.36 21.75 -4.10
CA GLY A 13 3.77 21.81 -4.51
C GLY A 13 4.51 22.99 -3.86
N GLY A 14 5.36 22.69 -2.88
CA GLY A 14 6.01 23.72 -2.04
C GLY A 14 6.85 24.76 -2.81
N ALA A 15 7.41 24.41 -3.98
CA ALA A 15 8.23 25.30 -4.79
C ALA A 15 7.49 26.57 -5.26
N SER A 16 6.16 26.51 -5.36
CA SER A 16 5.31 27.64 -5.77
C SER A 16 5.06 28.65 -4.65
N PHE A 17 5.36 28.31 -3.39
CA PHE A 17 4.92 29.05 -2.20
C PHE A 17 6.07 29.50 -1.28
N GLY A 18 7.33 29.22 -1.65
CA GLY A 18 8.53 29.70 -0.96
C GLY A 18 9.49 28.58 -0.53
N VAL A 19 10.39 28.89 0.41
CA VAL A 19 11.36 27.95 0.98
C VAL A 19 10.82 27.40 2.29
N ILE A 20 10.56 26.09 2.35
CA ILE A 20 10.05 25.41 3.55
C ILE A 20 11.25 25.02 4.43
N CYS A 21 11.37 25.63 5.62
CA CYS A 21 12.49 25.37 6.53
C CYS A 21 12.29 24.12 7.40
N PHE A 22 11.06 23.84 7.83
CA PHE A 22 10.71 22.66 8.61
C PHE A 22 9.22 22.36 8.46
N LEU A 23 8.86 21.08 8.57
CA LEU A 23 7.49 20.59 8.62
C LEU A 23 7.39 19.59 9.76
N GLU A 24 6.36 19.72 10.59
CA GLU A 24 6.07 18.73 11.61
C GLU A 24 5.31 17.57 10.96
N ASN A 25 5.95 16.39 10.96
CA ASN A 25 5.41 15.20 10.32
C ASN A 25 4.69 14.32 11.34
N GLN A 26 3.57 13.76 10.94
CA GLN A 26 3.05 12.55 11.57
C GLN A 26 3.70 11.32 10.95
N ILE A 27 4.03 10.37 11.82
CA ILE A 27 4.73 9.14 11.49
C ILE A 27 3.84 8.21 10.65
N GLY A 28 4.38 7.70 9.54
CA GLY A 28 3.71 6.75 8.65
C GLY A 28 4.53 5.47 8.41
N PHE A 29 3.84 4.34 8.19
CA PHE A 29 4.40 2.98 8.15
C PHE A 29 4.74 2.51 6.73
N ARG A 30 5.61 1.49 6.60
CA ARG A 30 6.03 0.90 5.31
C ARG A 30 5.45 -0.50 5.10
N PRO A 31 4.88 -0.81 3.92
CA PRO A 31 4.13 -2.06 3.70
C PRO A 31 5.01 -3.29 3.44
N GLY A 32 4.51 -4.46 3.85
CA GLY A 32 5.09 -5.80 3.68
C GLY A 32 4.77 -6.41 2.31
N ASN A 33 5.60 -7.35 1.85
CA ASN A 33 5.63 -7.81 0.46
C ASN A 33 4.87 -9.12 0.23
N CYS A 34 3.86 -9.14 -0.65
CA CYS A 34 3.16 -10.35 -1.11
C CYS A 34 3.46 -10.62 -2.61
N HIS A 35 3.68 -11.89 -2.97
CA HIS A 35 3.99 -12.31 -4.33
C HIS A 35 2.97 -13.32 -4.86
N GLU A 36 2.12 -12.91 -5.80
CA GLU A 36 1.24 -13.83 -6.53
C GLU A 36 1.66 -14.02 -8.00
N GLN A 37 1.40 -15.20 -8.54
CA GLN A 37 1.57 -15.57 -9.96
C GLN A 37 0.19 -15.89 -10.55
N GLY A 38 -0.33 -14.99 -11.40
CA GLY A 38 -1.73 -15.01 -11.88
C GLY A 38 -2.26 -13.60 -12.13
N THR A 39 -1.51 -12.82 -12.90
CA THR A 39 -1.31 -11.40 -12.63
C THR A 39 -2.42 -10.45 -13.11
N THR A 40 -3.14 -10.79 -14.19
CA THR A 40 -4.03 -9.83 -14.85
C THR A 40 -5.41 -9.78 -14.20
N ASP A 41 -6.02 -10.94 -13.93
CA ASP A 41 -7.39 -11.03 -13.41
C ASP A 41 -7.49 -10.49 -11.97
N ILE A 42 -6.48 -10.77 -11.15
CA ILE A 42 -6.40 -10.31 -9.76
C ILE A 42 -6.19 -8.80 -9.72
N VAL A 43 -5.30 -8.25 -10.58
CA VAL A 43 -5.09 -6.80 -10.66
C VAL A 43 -6.33 -6.09 -11.20
N HIS A 44 -6.98 -6.65 -12.22
CA HIS A 44 -8.22 -6.10 -12.75
C HIS A 44 -9.30 -6.04 -11.68
N ARG A 45 -9.51 -7.14 -10.93
CA ARG A 45 -10.49 -7.18 -9.85
C ARG A 45 -10.13 -6.24 -8.70
N TRP A 46 -8.85 -6.16 -8.33
CA TRP A 46 -8.34 -5.26 -7.30
C TRP A 46 -8.75 -3.80 -7.56
N GLN A 47 -8.78 -3.36 -8.82
CA GLN A 47 -9.18 -1.99 -9.16
C GLN A 47 -10.62 -1.63 -8.75
N TYR A 48 -11.51 -2.61 -8.58
CA TYR A 48 -12.92 -2.39 -8.21
C TYR A 48 -13.20 -2.55 -6.73
N ILE A 49 -12.30 -3.16 -5.97
CA ILE A 49 -12.48 -3.43 -4.54
C ILE A 49 -11.56 -2.58 -3.67
N ALA A 50 -10.50 -1.99 -4.24
CA ALA A 50 -9.46 -1.30 -3.49
C ALA A 50 -9.98 -0.11 -2.67
N ASP A 51 -11.04 0.55 -3.12
CA ASP A 51 -11.71 1.66 -2.44
C ASP A 51 -12.78 1.20 -1.41
N GLU A 52 -13.23 -0.05 -1.50
CA GLU A 52 -14.18 -0.66 -0.56
C GLU A 52 -13.48 -1.37 0.62
N VAL A 53 -12.20 -1.69 0.48
CA VAL A 53 -11.39 -2.29 1.55
C VAL A 53 -11.36 -1.36 2.77
N HIS A 54 -11.46 -1.95 3.97
CA HIS A 54 -11.47 -1.24 5.25
C HIS A 54 -10.33 -0.20 5.32
N GLN A 55 -10.55 0.93 5.98
CA GLN A 55 -9.59 2.05 6.04
C GLN A 55 -8.27 1.73 6.77
N ASP A 56 -8.18 0.55 7.41
CA ASP A 56 -7.04 0.19 8.24
C ASP A 56 -5.88 -0.42 7.42
N PRO A 57 -6.13 -1.37 6.51
CA PRO A 57 -5.09 -1.86 5.61
C PRO A 57 -4.86 -0.93 4.42
N LEU A 58 -3.62 -0.43 4.28
CA LEU A 58 -3.14 0.13 3.02
C LEU A 58 -2.58 -0.98 2.15
N VAL A 59 -3.19 -1.21 0.98
CA VAL A 59 -2.73 -2.21 0.02
C VAL A 59 -2.34 -1.53 -1.29
N ARG A 60 -1.10 -1.75 -1.72
CA ARG A 60 -0.55 -1.24 -2.97
C ARG A 60 -0.20 -2.38 -3.91
N VAL A 61 -0.44 -2.18 -5.21
CA VAL A 61 0.06 -3.06 -6.26
C VAL A 61 1.32 -2.46 -6.90
N VAL A 62 2.36 -3.27 -7.04
CA VAL A 62 3.56 -2.97 -7.81
C VAL A 62 3.63 -3.92 -9.00
N VAL A 63 3.42 -3.38 -10.19
CA VAL A 63 3.54 -4.13 -11.45
C VAL A 63 4.94 -3.91 -12.01
N MET A 64 5.66 -4.99 -12.30
CA MET A 64 7.03 -4.93 -12.78
C MET A 64 7.33 -6.02 -13.82
N PRO A 65 8.19 -5.74 -14.82
CA PRO A 65 8.66 -6.76 -15.74
C PRO A 65 9.60 -7.74 -15.02
N VAL A 66 9.54 -9.01 -15.39
CA VAL A 66 10.42 -10.08 -14.91
C VAL A 66 10.87 -10.92 -16.09
N ASN A 67 12.15 -11.24 -16.13
CA ASN A 67 12.70 -12.15 -17.13
C ASN A 67 12.77 -13.56 -16.53
N LYS A 68 11.96 -14.49 -17.05
CA LYS A 68 12.02 -15.91 -16.70
C LYS A 68 12.58 -16.68 -17.89
N LYS A 69 13.81 -17.19 -17.76
CA LYS A 69 14.47 -18.05 -18.74
C LYS A 69 14.48 -17.48 -20.17
N GLY A 70 14.69 -16.17 -20.32
CA GLY A 70 14.73 -15.50 -21.63
C GLY A 70 13.37 -15.04 -22.15
N HIS A 71 12.27 -15.36 -21.45
CA HIS A 71 10.95 -14.80 -21.73
C HIS A 71 10.66 -13.63 -20.78
N GLN A 72 10.36 -12.46 -21.35
CA GLN A 72 9.86 -11.32 -20.58
C GLN A 72 8.39 -11.56 -20.23
N THR A 73 8.09 -11.50 -18.94
CA THR A 73 6.72 -11.59 -18.42
C THR A 73 6.48 -10.47 -17.41
N VAL A 74 5.23 -10.30 -16.97
CA VAL A 74 4.84 -9.27 -16.01
C VAL A 74 4.49 -9.94 -14.69
N LYS A 75 4.92 -9.33 -13.58
CA LYS A 75 4.57 -9.74 -12.23
C LYS A 75 3.89 -8.58 -11.52
N ALA A 76 2.81 -8.87 -10.81
CA ALA A 76 2.23 -7.97 -9.83
C ALA A 76 2.65 -8.45 -8.45
N LYS A 77 2.97 -7.49 -7.60
CA LYS A 77 3.33 -7.67 -6.22
C LYS A 77 2.35 -6.85 -5.41
N PHE A 78 1.56 -7.50 -4.58
CA PHE A 78 0.68 -6.82 -3.63
C PHE A 78 1.49 -6.52 -2.38
N VAL A 79 1.37 -5.32 -1.84
CA VAL A 79 2.17 -4.87 -0.71
C VAL A 79 1.20 -4.24 0.28
N ALA A 80 1.00 -4.91 1.41
CA ALA A 80 0.00 -4.55 2.40
C ALA A 80 0.68 -4.02 3.68
N LEU A 81 0.12 -2.96 4.23
CA LEU A 81 0.45 -2.40 5.53
C LEU A 81 -0.84 -2.44 6.34
N PHE A 82 -0.78 -3.01 7.54
CA PHE A 82 -1.85 -2.93 8.51
C PHE A 82 -1.33 -2.42 9.85
N LEU A 83 -2.01 -1.41 10.42
CA LEU A 83 -1.68 -0.84 11.72
C LEU A 83 -2.53 -1.49 12.81
N GLY A 84 -2.10 -2.67 13.25
CA GLY A 84 -2.75 -3.43 14.31
C GLY A 84 -2.02 -4.72 14.60
N ASN A 85 -2.61 -5.57 15.44
CA ASN A 85 -2.05 -6.89 15.76
C ASN A 85 -2.39 -7.93 14.68
N GLY A 86 -1.64 -9.03 14.65
CA GLY A 86 -1.86 -10.13 13.70
C GLY A 86 -3.29 -10.69 13.75
N GLU A 87 -3.88 -10.83 14.94
CA GLU A 87 -5.26 -11.35 15.10
C GLU A 87 -6.30 -10.52 14.34
N ARG A 88 -6.23 -9.19 14.40
CA ARG A 88 -7.15 -8.31 13.68
C ARG A 88 -6.90 -8.32 12.17
N LEU A 89 -5.66 -8.52 11.75
CA LEU A 89 -5.32 -8.72 10.34
C LEU A 89 -5.95 -10.01 9.79
N HIS A 90 -5.94 -11.10 10.56
CA HIS A 90 -6.59 -12.36 10.16
C HIS A 90 -8.10 -12.20 10.02
N ALA A 91 -8.77 -11.51 10.96
CA ALA A 91 -10.20 -11.22 10.85
C ALA A 91 -10.51 -10.39 9.59
N LEU A 92 -9.71 -9.36 9.30
CA LEU A 92 -9.89 -8.51 8.12
C LEU A 92 -9.62 -9.26 6.81
N ARG A 93 -8.68 -10.21 6.78
CA ARG A 93 -8.44 -11.06 5.61
C ARG A 93 -9.72 -11.77 5.19
N ASP A 94 -10.37 -12.42 6.17
CA ASP A 94 -11.52 -13.28 5.91
C ASP A 94 -12.76 -12.46 5.49
N GLU A 95 -12.88 -11.22 5.99
CA GLU A 95 -13.98 -10.31 5.67
C GLU A 95 -13.79 -9.53 4.36
N SER A 96 -12.60 -8.98 4.12
CA SER A 96 -12.37 -7.94 3.10
C SER A 96 -11.34 -8.29 2.02
N LEU A 97 -10.46 -9.27 2.26
CA LEU A 97 -9.39 -9.64 1.34
C LEU A 97 -9.33 -11.14 0.98
N PRO A 98 -10.45 -11.90 0.89
CA PRO A 98 -10.38 -13.34 0.65
C PRO A 98 -9.79 -13.69 -0.73
N GLN A 99 -9.79 -12.74 -1.67
CA GLN A 99 -9.35 -12.92 -3.05
C GLN A 99 -7.85 -12.70 -3.26
N LEU A 100 -7.15 -12.08 -2.30
CA LEU A 100 -5.69 -11.91 -2.34
C LEU A 100 -4.94 -13.16 -1.86
N CYS A 101 -5.65 -14.26 -1.58
CA CYS A 101 -5.14 -15.56 -1.14
C CYS A 101 -4.00 -15.50 -0.11
N LEU A 102 -4.06 -14.51 0.80
CA LEU A 102 -2.99 -14.22 1.74
C LEU A 102 -2.83 -15.40 2.72
N LYS A 103 -1.66 -16.02 2.73
CA LYS A 103 -1.34 -17.08 3.70
C LYS A 103 -0.73 -16.47 4.94
N ASP A 104 -0.81 -17.21 6.04
CA ASP A 104 -0.20 -16.76 7.30
C ASP A 104 1.32 -16.57 7.16
N GLU A 105 1.94 -17.33 6.26
CA GLU A 105 3.36 -17.26 5.88
C GLU A 105 3.74 -15.95 5.15
N ASP A 106 2.77 -15.27 4.55
CA ASP A 106 3.00 -14.01 3.81
C ASP A 106 2.99 -12.79 4.74
N TYR A 107 2.62 -12.97 6.01
CA TYR A 107 2.63 -11.90 7.00
C TYR A 107 3.94 -11.87 7.77
N THR A 108 4.40 -10.67 8.07
CA THR A 108 5.53 -10.45 8.97
C THR A 108 5.16 -9.34 9.93
N GLU A 109 4.90 -9.70 11.19
CA GLU A 109 4.70 -8.75 12.26
C GLU A 109 6.05 -8.21 12.72
N MET A 110 6.18 -6.89 12.76
CA MET A 110 7.41 -6.22 13.15
C MET A 110 7.11 -4.90 13.84
N SER A 111 8.00 -4.46 14.74
CA SER A 111 7.93 -3.12 15.31
C SER A 111 8.05 -2.08 14.20
N TRP A 112 7.42 -0.94 14.44
CA TRP A 112 7.72 0.24 13.65
C TRP A 112 9.09 0.76 14.10
N ILE A 113 10.09 0.61 13.22
CA ILE A 113 11.55 0.79 13.43
C ILE A 113 12.25 -0.49 13.90
#